data_AF-A0A1C7LTQ2-F1
#
_entry.id   AF-A0A1C7LTQ2-F1
#
_cell.length_a   1.000
_cell.length_b   1.000
_cell.length_c   1.000
_cell.angle_alpha   90.00
_cell.angle_beta   90.00
_cell.angle_gamma   90.00
#
_symmetry.space_group_name_H-M   'P 1'
#
loop_
_entity.id
_entity.type
_entity.pdbx_description
1 polymer ?
#
loop_
_entity_poly.entity_id
_entity_poly.type
_entity_poly.pdbx_seq_one_letter_code
_entity_poly.pdbx_strand_id
1 'polypeptide(L)'
;MTSIIKTDYYEAFDYAGKALGIVLTPFATDAVPGRDPLRTRSDRDENGMVDYYEEADEKSERFWRMRLGEFLALHVVREDMLKEGMTPRRYDRTLLSEFPEGYKLWVHKKGDPHDPRKDFYLHGSRYVRQFRSPMEFCLHLKWLANGKPMKPGDKPDCQCCYCDGSQRQGAISAKFGYYHPGHHDQNKKRKDKDKDGDGKGKRRSTASVFIPAKDYTKLNVA
;
A
#
# COMPACT_ATOMS: atom_id res chain seq x y z
N MET A 1 -13.56 5.67 25.82
CA MET A 1 -12.57 6.19 24.86
C MET A 1 -11.85 7.30 25.58
N THR A 2 -10.52 7.23 25.65
CA THR A 2 -9.72 8.18 26.40
C THR A 2 -8.63 8.72 25.49
N SER A 3 -8.51 10.04 25.38
CA SER A 3 -7.37 10.65 24.68
C SER A 3 -6.09 10.38 25.46
N ILE A 4 -5.08 9.85 24.79
CA ILE A 4 -3.80 9.48 25.41
C ILE A 4 -2.63 10.29 24.87
N ILE A 5 -2.73 10.76 23.63
CA ILE A 5 -1.78 11.71 23.03
C ILE A 5 -2.58 12.71 22.23
N LYS A 6 -2.26 13.99 22.42
CA LYS A 6 -2.83 15.08 21.65
C LYS A 6 -1.73 16.02 21.22
N THR A 7 -1.63 16.24 19.92
CA THR A 7 -0.72 17.20 19.30
C THR A 7 -1.54 18.17 18.45
N ASP A 8 -0.89 19.17 17.85
CA ASP A 8 -1.54 20.07 16.91
C ASP A 8 -1.98 19.37 15.61
N TYR A 9 -1.43 18.18 15.33
CA TYR A 9 -1.57 17.50 14.03
C TYR A 9 -2.35 16.19 14.10
N TYR A 10 -2.43 15.57 15.27
CA TYR A 10 -3.22 14.38 15.48
C TYR A 10 -3.60 14.16 16.94
N GLU A 11 -4.62 13.34 17.16
CA GLU A 11 -5.02 12.83 18.46
C GLU A 11 -5.11 11.29 18.42
N ALA A 12 -4.59 10.65 19.46
CA ALA A 12 -4.66 9.20 19.64
C ALA A 12 -5.56 8.87 20.84
N PHE A 13 -6.38 7.83 20.67
CA PHE A 13 -7.39 7.44 21.63
C PHE A 13 -7.28 5.97 22.00
N ASP A 14 -7.28 5.69 23.30
CA ASP A 14 -7.38 4.35 23.84
C ASP A 14 -8.85 3.94 24.01
N TYR A 15 -9.19 2.79 23.44
CA TYR A 15 -10.48 2.12 23.62
C TYR A 15 -10.33 0.98 24.62
N ALA A 16 -10.29 1.35 25.90
CA ALA A 16 -10.30 0.43 27.05
C ALA A 16 -9.15 -0.61 27.01
N GLY A 17 -7.98 -0.21 26.54
CA GLY A 17 -6.77 -1.03 26.43
C GLY A 17 -6.79 -2.04 25.29
N LYS A 18 -7.85 -2.09 24.47
CA LYS A 18 -8.00 -3.09 23.40
C LYS A 18 -7.63 -2.57 22.03
N ALA A 19 -7.98 -1.33 21.75
CA ALA A 19 -7.74 -0.72 20.44
C ALA A 19 -7.23 0.71 20.56
N LEU A 20 -6.45 1.10 19.57
CA LEU A 20 -5.91 2.45 19.40
C LEU A 20 -6.53 3.07 18.15
N GLY A 21 -7.25 4.18 18.33
CA GLY A 21 -7.72 5.02 17.23
C GLY A 21 -6.81 6.22 17.06
N ILE A 22 -6.53 6.61 15.82
CA ILE A 22 -5.70 7.76 15.50
C ILE A 22 -6.48 8.65 14.54
N VAL A 23 -6.61 9.93 14.87
CA VAL A 23 -7.31 10.93 14.06
C VAL A 23 -6.31 12.06 13.75
N LEU A 24 -6.11 12.39 12.48
CA LEU A 24 -5.35 13.59 12.12
C LEU A 24 -6.26 14.82 12.24
N THR A 25 -5.71 15.97 12.62
CA THR A 25 -6.48 17.21 12.63
C THR A 25 -6.78 17.67 11.20
N PRO A 26 -7.83 18.48 10.97
CA PRO A 26 -8.19 18.96 9.63
C PRO A 26 -7.06 19.71 8.90
N PHE A 27 -6.09 20.26 9.65
CA PHE A 27 -4.94 20.99 9.09
C PHE A 27 -3.75 20.09 8.75
N ALA A 28 -3.73 18.85 9.23
CA ALA A 28 -2.69 17.86 8.96
C ALA A 28 -2.91 17.17 7.60
N THR A 29 -3.10 17.98 6.56
CA THR A 29 -3.27 17.55 5.17
C THR A 29 -2.47 18.45 4.22
N ASP A 30 -2.02 17.89 3.11
CA ASP A 30 -1.50 18.62 1.94
C ASP A 30 -2.43 18.46 0.72
N ALA A 31 -3.66 18.01 0.96
CA ALA A 31 -4.63 17.81 -0.10
C ALA A 31 -5.01 19.15 -0.76
N VAL A 32 -5.25 19.11 -2.07
CA VAL A 32 -5.77 20.26 -2.82
C VAL A 32 -6.99 19.84 -3.66
N PRO A 33 -7.98 20.73 -3.86
CA PRO A 33 -9.14 20.44 -4.68
C PRO A 33 -8.77 20.00 -6.11
N GLY A 34 -9.60 19.17 -6.73
CA GLY A 34 -9.43 18.75 -8.13
C GLY A 34 -8.36 17.68 -8.35
N ARG A 35 -7.95 16.94 -7.30
CA ARG A 35 -7.01 15.80 -7.40
C ARG A 35 -7.69 14.45 -7.65
N ASP A 36 -9.02 14.44 -7.70
CA ASP A 36 -9.82 13.28 -8.03
C ASP A 36 -9.55 12.80 -9.48
N PRO A 37 -9.68 11.49 -9.75
CA PRO A 37 -9.57 10.96 -11.10
C PRO A 37 -10.71 11.46 -12.00
N LEU A 38 -10.39 11.73 -13.27
CA LEU A 38 -11.34 12.31 -14.24
C LEU A 38 -12.32 11.28 -14.84
N ARG A 39 -11.89 10.01 -14.97
CA ARG A 39 -12.67 8.97 -15.66
C ARG A 39 -13.55 8.22 -14.67
N THR A 40 -14.71 8.76 -14.32
CA THR A 40 -15.64 8.13 -13.36
C THR A 40 -16.85 7.45 -14.00
N ARG A 41 -16.97 7.51 -15.33
CA ARG A 41 -18.05 6.87 -16.08
C ARG A 41 -17.66 5.46 -16.49
N SER A 42 -18.54 4.48 -16.26
CA SER A 42 -18.33 3.08 -16.62
C SER A 42 -18.67 2.75 -18.08
N ASP A 43 -18.41 3.69 -18.99
CA ASP A 43 -18.66 3.53 -20.42
C ASP A 43 -17.73 2.46 -21.01
N ARG A 44 -18.24 1.70 -21.98
CA ARG A 44 -17.45 0.69 -22.71
C ARG A 44 -16.75 1.33 -23.91
N ASP A 45 -15.51 0.94 -24.16
CA ASP A 45 -14.76 1.35 -25.35
C ASP A 45 -15.20 0.58 -26.61
N GLU A 46 -14.56 0.87 -27.74
CA GLU A 46 -14.81 0.22 -29.04
C GLU A 46 -14.64 -1.32 -28.99
N ASN A 47 -13.85 -1.82 -28.05
CA ASN A 47 -13.61 -3.25 -27.85
C ASN A 47 -14.53 -3.85 -26.77
N GLY A 48 -15.47 -3.07 -26.25
CA GLY A 48 -16.38 -3.48 -25.17
C GLY A 48 -15.75 -3.51 -23.78
N MET A 49 -14.52 -2.98 -23.61
CA MET A 49 -13.77 -2.98 -22.35
C MET A 49 -14.12 -1.75 -21.50
N VAL A 50 -13.93 -1.85 -20.19
CA VAL A 50 -14.12 -0.73 -19.25
C VAL A 50 -12.77 -0.14 -18.80
N ASP A 51 -12.74 1.17 -18.53
CA ASP A 51 -11.60 1.91 -17.96
C ASP A 51 -12.09 3.12 -17.16
N TYR A 52 -12.41 2.91 -15.88
CA TYR A 52 -13.02 3.93 -15.03
C TYR A 52 -12.66 3.79 -13.55
N TYR A 53 -12.85 4.86 -12.81
CA TYR A 53 -12.66 4.98 -11.38
C TYR A 53 -14.01 5.08 -10.67
N GLU A 54 -14.13 4.44 -9.54
CA GLU A 54 -15.22 4.64 -8.58
C GLU A 54 -14.63 4.76 -7.17
N GLU A 55 -15.39 5.29 -6.23
CA GLU A 55 -14.97 5.32 -4.83
C GLU A 55 -14.81 3.89 -4.28
N ALA A 56 -13.78 3.68 -3.46
CA ALA A 56 -13.52 2.36 -2.90
C ALA A 56 -14.60 1.97 -1.88
N ASP A 57 -14.87 0.67 -1.78
CA ASP A 57 -15.79 0.17 -0.76
C ASP A 57 -15.21 0.30 0.66
N GLU A 58 -16.10 0.31 1.66
CA GLU A 58 -15.73 0.45 3.08
C GLU A 58 -14.71 -0.62 3.52
N LYS A 59 -14.79 -1.83 2.97
CA LYS A 59 -13.87 -2.93 3.27
C LYS A 59 -12.44 -2.59 2.85
N SER A 60 -12.28 -2.06 1.64
CA SER A 60 -10.98 -1.68 1.07
C SER A 60 -10.42 -0.46 1.78
N GLU A 61 -11.25 0.54 2.08
CA GLU A 61 -10.85 1.68 2.90
C GLU A 61 -10.41 1.28 4.30
N ARG A 62 -11.18 0.41 4.96
CA ARG A 62 -10.86 -0.10 6.30
C ARG A 62 -9.52 -0.85 6.30
N PHE A 63 -9.23 -1.64 5.26
CA PHE A 63 -7.93 -2.30 5.11
C PHE A 63 -6.79 -1.28 5.02
N TRP A 64 -6.94 -0.24 4.20
CA TRP A 64 -5.96 0.84 4.09
C TRP A 64 -5.75 1.55 5.43
N ARG A 65 -6.83 1.98 6.07
CA ARG A 65 -6.82 2.67 7.38
C ARG A 65 -6.18 1.81 8.48
N MET A 66 -6.39 0.50 8.48
CA MET A 66 -5.77 -0.41 9.44
C MET A 66 -4.25 -0.45 9.26
N ARG A 67 -3.76 -0.61 8.01
CA ARG A 67 -2.31 -0.61 7.72
C ARG A 67 -1.63 0.71 8.06
N LEU A 68 -2.30 1.82 7.75
CA LEU A 68 -1.81 3.16 8.07
C LEU A 68 -1.80 3.42 9.58
N GLY A 69 -2.85 2.99 10.28
CA GLY A 69 -2.94 3.07 11.73
C GLY A 69 -1.81 2.30 12.42
N GLU A 70 -1.61 1.03 12.05
CA GLU A 70 -0.50 0.20 12.54
C GLU A 70 0.85 0.92 12.41
N PHE A 71 1.10 1.52 11.25
CA PHE A 71 2.33 2.26 10.99
C PHE A 71 2.47 3.50 11.88
N LEU A 72 1.44 4.34 11.97
CA LEU A 72 1.48 5.54 12.81
C LEU A 72 1.63 5.22 14.29
N ALA A 73 0.95 4.17 14.79
CA ALA A 73 1.10 3.77 16.18
C ALA A 73 2.54 3.41 16.51
N LEU A 74 3.21 2.66 15.62
CA LEU A 74 4.57 2.20 15.85
C LEU A 74 5.62 3.31 15.70
N HIS A 75 5.43 4.22 14.76
CA HIS A 75 6.46 5.17 14.32
C HIS A 75 6.18 6.64 14.62
N VAL A 76 5.03 6.96 15.23
CA VAL A 76 4.66 8.32 15.64
C VAL A 76 4.12 8.29 17.07
N VAL A 77 2.96 7.65 17.28
CA VAL A 77 2.27 7.68 18.59
C VAL A 77 3.15 7.09 19.70
N ARG A 78 3.84 5.99 19.43
CA ARG A 78 4.78 5.38 20.39
C ARG A 78 5.93 6.32 20.75
N GLU A 79 6.48 7.06 19.79
CA GLU A 79 7.57 8.00 20.05
C GLU A 79 7.09 9.13 20.97
N ASP A 80 5.89 9.66 20.72
CA ASP A 80 5.32 10.74 21.54
C ASP A 80 4.87 10.26 22.93
N MET A 81 4.32 9.04 23.04
CA MET A 81 4.07 8.40 24.34
C MET A 81 5.33 8.32 25.19
N LEU A 82 6.45 7.92 24.60
CA LEU A 82 7.72 7.82 25.32
C LEU A 82 8.23 9.19 25.78
N LYS A 83 8.05 10.24 24.97
CA LYS A 83 8.41 11.62 25.35
C LYS A 83 7.58 12.13 26.53
N GLU A 84 6.32 11.75 26.59
CA GLU A 84 5.40 12.06 27.70
C GLU A 84 5.59 11.13 28.92
N GLY A 85 6.63 10.27 28.92
CA GLY A 85 6.92 9.35 30.01
C GLY A 85 5.93 8.19 30.17
N MET A 86 5.11 7.93 29.14
CA MET A 86 4.14 6.83 29.14
C MET A 86 4.80 5.53 28.67
N THR A 87 4.37 4.41 29.24
CA THR A 87 4.76 3.08 28.77
C THR A 87 3.86 2.65 27.60
N PRO A 88 4.38 2.52 26.36
CA PRO A 88 3.57 2.11 25.22
C PRO A 88 3.04 0.70 25.41
N ARG A 89 1.73 0.53 25.23
CA ARG A 89 1.07 -0.77 25.30
C ARG A 89 0.99 -1.40 23.91
N ARG A 90 0.85 -2.72 23.89
CA ARG A 90 0.47 -3.44 22.68
C ARG A 90 -1.05 -3.38 22.53
N TYR A 91 -1.51 -2.87 21.41
CA TYR A 91 -2.93 -2.87 21.06
C TYR A 91 -3.24 -4.03 20.12
N ASP A 92 -4.37 -4.71 20.31
CA ASP A 92 -4.81 -5.79 19.43
C ASP A 92 -5.23 -5.27 18.07
N ARG A 93 -5.78 -4.04 18.05
CA ARG A 93 -6.26 -3.36 16.85
C ARG A 93 -5.82 -1.91 16.86
N THR A 94 -5.26 -1.47 15.76
CA THR A 94 -4.93 -0.07 15.53
C THR A 94 -5.59 0.39 14.24
N LEU A 95 -6.21 1.57 14.26
CA LEU A 95 -6.91 2.10 13.11
C LEU A 95 -6.66 3.60 12.99
N LEU A 96 -6.30 4.03 11.78
CA LEU A 96 -6.48 5.43 11.38
C LEU A 96 -7.99 5.65 11.19
N SER A 97 -8.61 6.51 12.00
CA SER A 97 -10.08 6.66 12.00
C SER A 97 -10.62 7.08 10.64
N GLU A 98 -9.97 8.03 9.95
CA GLU A 98 -10.35 8.53 8.63
C GLU A 98 -9.06 8.90 7.86
N PHE A 99 -9.13 8.93 6.52
CA PHE A 99 -8.02 9.49 5.75
C PHE A 99 -7.83 10.97 6.09
N PRO A 100 -6.63 11.55 5.90
CA PRO A 100 -6.44 12.99 6.12
C PRO A 100 -7.41 13.80 5.26
N GLU A 101 -7.82 14.96 5.76
CA GLU A 101 -8.82 15.81 5.09
C GLU A 101 -8.49 16.02 3.60
N GLY A 102 -9.50 15.86 2.73
CA GLY A 102 -9.34 15.97 1.27
C GLY A 102 -8.65 14.78 0.57
N TYR A 103 -8.29 13.73 1.29
CA TYR A 103 -7.86 12.47 0.69
C TYR A 103 -9.04 11.52 0.47
N LYS A 104 -9.01 10.78 -0.65
CA LYS A 104 -10.04 9.80 -0.99
C LYS A 104 -9.44 8.56 -1.66
N LEU A 105 -9.94 7.39 -1.29
CA LEU A 105 -9.54 6.13 -1.91
C LEU A 105 -10.46 5.80 -3.09
N TRP A 106 -9.85 5.57 -4.23
CA TRP A 106 -10.52 5.20 -5.46
C TRP A 106 -10.12 3.79 -5.86
N VAL A 107 -11.02 3.08 -6.54
CA VAL A 107 -10.72 1.83 -7.25
C VAL A 107 -10.80 2.08 -8.75
N HIS A 108 -9.70 1.82 -9.45
CA HIS A 108 -9.63 1.80 -10.91
C HIS A 108 -10.02 0.41 -11.40
N LYS A 109 -11.07 0.35 -12.21
CA LYS A 109 -11.58 -0.84 -12.88
C LYS A 109 -11.19 -0.79 -14.34
N LYS A 110 -10.43 -1.80 -14.78
CA LYS A 110 -9.95 -1.89 -16.17
C LYS A 110 -10.04 -3.30 -16.73
N GLY A 111 -10.55 -3.43 -17.96
CA GLY A 111 -10.59 -4.70 -18.72
C GLY A 111 -12.01 -5.18 -18.98
N ASP A 112 -12.23 -6.50 -18.85
CA ASP A 112 -13.55 -7.10 -19.10
C ASP A 112 -14.60 -6.51 -18.13
N PRO A 113 -15.80 -6.09 -18.60
CA PRO A 113 -16.84 -5.55 -17.74
C PRO A 113 -17.35 -6.49 -16.64
N HIS A 114 -17.28 -7.81 -16.83
CA HIS A 114 -17.77 -8.81 -15.86
C HIS A 114 -16.75 -9.12 -14.76
N ASP A 115 -15.46 -9.04 -15.09
CA ASP A 115 -14.36 -9.23 -14.13
C ASP A 115 -13.24 -8.22 -14.37
N PRO A 116 -13.51 -6.91 -14.15
CA PRO A 116 -12.50 -5.90 -14.37
C PRO A 116 -11.42 -6.02 -13.31
N ARG A 117 -10.15 -5.90 -13.73
CA ARG A 117 -9.02 -5.79 -12.82
C ARG A 117 -9.21 -4.56 -11.93
N LYS A 118 -9.01 -4.72 -10.63
CA LYS A 118 -9.20 -3.66 -9.62
C LYS A 118 -7.85 -3.22 -9.05
N ASP A 119 -7.51 -1.95 -9.21
CA ASP A 119 -6.38 -1.31 -8.54
C ASP A 119 -6.85 -0.21 -7.61
N PHE A 120 -6.28 -0.12 -6.41
CA PHE A 120 -6.65 0.92 -5.45
C PHE A 120 -5.65 2.07 -5.45
N TYR A 121 -6.17 3.29 -5.45
CA TYR A 121 -5.38 4.51 -5.51
C TYR A 121 -5.90 5.53 -4.51
N LEU A 122 -5.01 6.02 -3.64
CA LEU A 122 -5.33 7.12 -2.74
C LEU A 122 -4.94 8.45 -3.41
N HIS A 123 -5.93 9.34 -3.57
CA HIS A 123 -5.80 10.66 -4.18
C HIS A 123 -5.93 11.76 -3.13
N GLY A 124 -5.37 12.93 -3.40
CA GLY A 124 -5.53 14.13 -2.56
C GLY A 124 -4.32 15.06 -2.59
N SER A 125 -3.12 14.51 -2.43
CA SER A 125 -1.86 15.28 -2.29
C SER A 125 -1.62 16.32 -3.39
N ARG A 126 -1.07 17.48 -3.00
CA ARG A 126 -0.51 18.44 -3.96
C ARG A 126 0.82 18.00 -4.59
N TYR A 127 1.57 17.12 -3.91
CA TYR A 127 2.92 16.69 -4.32
C TYR A 127 2.93 15.35 -5.05
N VAL A 128 1.99 14.46 -4.73
CA VAL A 128 1.92 13.11 -5.27
C VAL A 128 0.61 12.92 -6.02
N ARG A 129 0.69 12.46 -7.27
CA ARG A 129 -0.51 12.25 -8.11
C ARG A 129 -1.48 11.24 -7.49
N GLN A 130 -0.96 10.11 -7.05
CA GLN A 130 -1.72 9.04 -6.38
C GLN A 130 -0.76 8.08 -5.66
N PHE A 131 -1.20 7.50 -4.56
CA PHE A 131 -0.49 6.40 -3.88
C PHE A 131 -1.17 5.08 -4.22
N ARG A 132 -0.41 4.03 -4.53
CA ARG A 132 -0.92 2.76 -5.07
C ARG A 132 -1.00 1.65 -4.02
N SER A 133 -0.52 1.93 -2.81
CA SER A 133 -0.65 1.04 -1.65
C SER A 133 -0.56 1.83 -0.36
N PRO A 134 -1.05 1.28 0.77
CA PRO A 134 -0.89 1.91 2.08
C PRO A 134 0.58 2.18 2.41
N MET A 135 1.48 1.29 2.01
CA MET A 135 2.91 1.41 2.29
C MET A 135 3.62 2.48 1.46
N GLU A 136 3.08 2.83 0.28
CA GLU A 136 3.56 4.00 -0.45
C GLU A 136 3.15 5.31 0.23
N PHE A 137 2.02 5.31 0.95
CA PHE A 137 1.50 6.49 1.64
C PHE A 137 2.01 6.66 3.08
N CYS A 138 2.41 5.58 3.78
CA CYS A 138 2.63 5.62 5.21
C CYS A 138 3.68 6.66 5.69
N LEU A 139 4.76 6.85 4.93
CA LEU A 139 5.76 7.88 5.25
C LEU A 139 5.27 9.29 4.95
N HIS A 140 4.40 9.46 3.95
CA HIS A 140 3.73 10.72 3.69
C HIS A 140 2.75 11.05 4.81
N LEU A 141 2.00 10.05 5.29
CA LEU A 141 1.12 10.18 6.44
C LEU A 141 1.88 10.52 7.73
N LYS A 142 3.06 9.92 7.98
CA LYS A 142 3.94 10.33 9.09
C LYS A 142 4.40 11.77 8.94
N TRP A 143 4.77 12.21 7.73
CA TRP A 143 5.12 13.61 7.47
C TRP A 143 3.96 14.56 7.77
N LEU A 144 2.72 14.20 7.40
CA LEU A 144 1.50 14.94 7.76
C LEU A 144 1.32 15.03 9.28
N ALA A 145 1.40 13.90 9.98
CA ALA A 145 1.25 13.83 11.43
C ALA A 145 2.36 14.57 12.21
N ASN A 146 3.52 14.79 11.58
CA ASN A 146 4.64 15.56 12.12
C ASN A 146 4.58 17.05 11.78
N GLY A 147 3.46 17.54 11.23
CA GLY A 147 3.28 18.95 10.95
C GLY A 147 3.84 19.42 9.62
N LYS A 148 4.07 18.51 8.68
CA LYS A 148 4.49 18.83 7.30
C LYS A 148 5.77 19.66 7.22
N PRO A 149 6.87 19.27 7.89
CA PRO A 149 8.13 20.02 7.82
C PRO A 149 8.61 20.17 6.36
N MET A 150 9.20 21.33 6.05
CA MET A 150 9.66 21.69 4.72
C MET A 150 11.18 21.87 4.70
N LYS A 151 11.83 21.39 3.64
CA LYS A 151 13.22 21.70 3.30
C LYS A 151 13.30 23.10 2.66
N PRO A 152 14.49 23.73 2.60
CA PRO A 152 14.69 24.95 1.82
C PRO A 152 14.18 24.80 0.37
N GLY A 153 13.54 25.85 -0.15
CA GLY A 153 13.01 25.86 -1.52
C GLY A 153 11.64 25.19 -1.69
N ASP A 154 10.77 25.25 -0.67
CA ASP A 154 9.37 24.77 -0.70
C ASP A 154 9.22 23.28 -1.08
N LYS A 155 10.20 22.46 -0.67
CA LYS A 155 10.15 21.01 -0.87
C LYS A 155 9.72 20.31 0.42
N PRO A 156 8.81 19.33 0.39
CA PRO A 156 8.44 18.59 1.59
C PRO A 156 9.65 17.83 2.15
N ASP A 157 9.84 17.89 3.46
CA ASP A 157 10.76 16.99 4.17
C ASP A 157 10.11 15.62 4.42
N CYS A 158 9.64 15.00 3.33
CA CYS A 158 8.90 13.75 3.33
C CYS A 158 9.75 12.66 2.70
N GLN A 159 9.93 11.54 3.42
CA GLN A 159 10.76 10.40 3.00
C GLN A 159 10.00 9.35 2.17
N CYS A 160 8.78 9.63 1.71
CA CYS A 160 8.07 8.70 0.85
C CYS A 160 8.77 8.55 -0.50
N CYS A 161 8.52 7.43 -1.20
CA CYS A 161 9.16 7.15 -2.48
C CYS A 161 8.85 8.16 -3.59
N TYR A 162 7.85 9.02 -3.41
CA TYR A 162 7.46 10.06 -4.36
C TYR A 162 8.08 11.43 -4.06
N CYS A 163 8.03 11.88 -2.81
CA CYS A 163 8.52 13.21 -2.42
C CYS A 163 10.05 13.28 -2.38
N ASP A 164 10.71 12.26 -1.83
CA ASP A 164 12.17 12.24 -1.73
C ASP A 164 12.82 11.59 -2.95
N GLY A 165 12.24 10.49 -3.44
CA GLY A 165 12.70 9.78 -4.63
C GLY A 165 14.05 9.05 -4.50
N SER A 166 14.79 9.20 -3.39
CA SER A 166 16.08 8.53 -3.20
C SER A 166 15.95 7.03 -2.94
N GLN A 167 14.83 6.60 -2.36
CA GLN A 167 14.55 5.20 -2.04
C GLN A 167 13.32 4.69 -2.81
N ARG A 168 13.46 3.50 -3.40
CA ARG A 168 12.33 2.78 -4.00
C ARG A 168 11.42 2.21 -2.92
N GLN A 169 10.13 2.07 -3.24
CA GLN A 169 9.13 1.53 -2.30
C GLN A 169 9.54 0.18 -1.69
N GLY A 170 10.15 -0.73 -2.46
CA GLY A 170 10.59 -2.03 -1.94
C GLY A 170 11.62 -1.92 -0.81
N ALA A 171 12.55 -0.97 -0.91
CA ALA A 171 13.56 -0.72 0.13
C ALA A 171 12.93 -0.12 1.40
N ILE A 172 11.96 0.79 1.21
CA ILE A 172 11.16 1.36 2.30
C ILE A 172 10.39 0.24 3.02
N SER A 173 9.62 -0.57 2.28
CA SER A 173 8.87 -1.69 2.87
C SER A 173 9.77 -2.67 3.62
N ALA A 174 10.98 -2.96 3.12
CA ALA A 174 11.94 -3.82 3.80
C ALA A 174 12.43 -3.20 5.12
N LYS A 175 12.77 -1.90 5.11
CA LYS A 175 13.20 -1.15 6.31
C LYS A 175 12.16 -1.19 7.44
N PHE A 176 10.87 -1.18 7.08
CA PHE A 176 9.76 -1.17 8.05
C PHE A 176 9.14 -2.56 8.28
N GLY A 177 9.71 -3.65 7.75
CA GLY A 177 9.23 -5.02 7.99
C GLY A 177 7.94 -5.40 7.25
N TYR A 178 7.52 -4.61 6.25
CA TYR A 178 6.34 -4.87 5.40
C TYR A 178 6.69 -5.49 4.05
N TYR A 179 7.94 -5.93 3.86
CA TYR A 179 8.37 -6.61 2.63
C TYR A 179 7.90 -8.07 2.62
N HIS A 180 7.08 -8.41 1.65
CA HIS A 180 6.81 -9.79 1.28
C HIS A 180 7.66 -10.14 0.04
N PRO A 181 8.70 -10.98 0.18
CA PRO A 181 9.46 -11.43 -0.99
C PRO A 181 8.52 -12.14 -1.95
N GLY A 182 8.52 -11.69 -3.21
CA GLY A 182 7.75 -12.33 -4.27
C GLY A 182 8.15 -13.81 -4.41
N HIS A 183 7.22 -14.63 -4.90
CA HIS A 183 7.45 -16.07 -5.13
C HIS A 183 8.71 -16.36 -5.98
N HIS A 184 9.09 -15.44 -6.87
CA HIS A 184 10.32 -15.53 -7.67
C HIS A 184 11.60 -15.42 -6.82
N ASP A 185 11.59 -14.59 -5.78
CA ASP A 185 12.72 -14.37 -4.88
C ASP A 185 12.93 -15.57 -3.93
N GLN A 186 11.81 -16.22 -3.55
CA GLN A 186 11.85 -17.49 -2.83
C GLN A 186 12.48 -18.62 -3.67
N ASN A 187 12.22 -18.63 -4.97
CA ASN A 187 12.78 -19.62 -5.90
C ASN A 187 14.28 -19.38 -6.14
N LYS A 188 14.72 -18.12 -6.14
CA LYS A 188 16.14 -17.75 -6.24
C LYS A 188 16.92 -18.14 -4.97
N LYS A 189 16.37 -17.86 -3.78
CA LYS A 189 16.97 -18.32 -2.50
C LYS A 189 17.06 -19.84 -2.38
N ARG A 190 16.11 -20.60 -2.95
CA ARG A 190 16.20 -22.06 -3.03
C ARG A 190 17.34 -22.51 -3.95
N LYS A 191 17.44 -21.93 -5.15
CA LYS A 191 18.52 -22.24 -6.11
C LYS A 191 19.92 -21.89 -5.61
N ASP A 192 20.06 -20.82 -4.84
CA ASP A 192 21.37 -20.42 -4.29
C ASP A 192 21.72 -21.30 -3.07
N LYS A 193 20.75 -21.72 -2.25
CA LYS A 193 20.98 -22.73 -1.19
C LYS A 193 21.41 -24.09 -1.73
N ASP A 194 20.97 -24.46 -2.93
CA ASP A 194 21.35 -25.72 -3.57
C ASP A 194 22.76 -25.67 -4.21
N LYS A 195 23.42 -24.50 -4.24
CA LYS A 195 24.77 -24.33 -4.80
C LYS A 195 25.90 -24.35 -3.77
N ASP A 196 25.60 -24.08 -2.50
CA ASP A 196 26.58 -24.07 -1.40
C ASP A 196 26.60 -25.42 -0.63
N GLY A 197 25.84 -26.41 -1.07
CA GLY A 197 25.86 -27.79 -0.60
C GLY A 197 26.80 -28.65 -1.45
N ASP A 198 27.97 -28.93 -0.90
CA ASP A 198 28.93 -29.91 -1.39
C ASP A 198 28.26 -31.29 -1.64
N GLY A 199 28.57 -31.92 -2.79
CA GLY A 199 28.46 -33.37 -2.94
C GLY A 199 27.40 -33.93 -3.91
N LYS A 200 27.92 -34.46 -5.03
CA LYS A 200 27.36 -35.48 -5.95
C LYS A 200 26.31 -35.04 -6.97
N GLY A 201 26.82 -34.66 -8.13
CA GLY A 201 26.06 -34.63 -9.38
C GLY A 201 25.41 -35.98 -9.70
N LYS A 202 24.09 -36.01 -9.76
CA LYS A 202 23.33 -37.05 -10.45
C LYS A 202 23.10 -36.58 -11.89
N ARG A 203 23.79 -37.24 -12.83
CA ARG A 203 23.51 -37.15 -14.27
C ARG A 203 22.01 -37.34 -14.50
N ARG A 204 21.35 -36.33 -15.07
CA ARG A 204 19.99 -36.45 -15.58
C ARG A 204 20.02 -37.42 -16.77
N SER A 205 19.37 -38.57 -16.64
CA SER A 205 19.00 -39.36 -17.79
C SER A 205 17.98 -38.56 -18.63
N THR A 206 18.28 -38.40 -19.90
CA THR A 206 17.35 -37.92 -20.92
C THR A 206 16.28 -38.98 -21.14
N ALA A 207 15.19 -38.92 -20.38
CA ALA A 207 13.95 -39.55 -20.77
C ALA A 207 13.22 -38.61 -21.73
N SER A 208 13.21 -38.96 -23.02
CA SER A 208 12.41 -38.28 -24.04
C SER A 208 10.93 -38.45 -23.70
N VAL A 209 10.29 -37.39 -23.22
CA VAL A 209 8.84 -37.35 -23.14
C VAL A 209 8.32 -37.16 -24.56
N PHE A 210 7.88 -38.25 -25.18
CA PHE A 210 7.15 -38.19 -26.44
C PHE A 210 5.79 -37.57 -26.15
N ILE A 211 5.59 -36.32 -26.58
CA ILE A 211 4.29 -35.64 -26.54
C ILE A 211 3.68 -35.86 -27.93
N PRO A 212 2.63 -36.68 -28.10
CA PRO A 212 1.97 -36.81 -29.38
C PRO A 212 1.24 -35.50 -29.69
N ALA A 213 1.61 -34.85 -30.79
CA ALA A 213 0.85 -33.72 -31.31
C ALA A 213 -0.53 -34.22 -31.78
N LYS A 214 -1.61 -33.54 -31.35
CA LYS A 214 -2.93 -33.75 -31.93
C LYS A 214 -2.93 -33.17 -33.36
N ASP A 215 -3.15 -34.03 -34.34
CA ASP A 215 -3.32 -33.64 -35.74
C ASP A 215 -4.78 -33.20 -35.97
N TYR A 216 -4.96 -31.94 -36.36
CA TYR A 216 -6.28 -31.32 -36.58
C TYR A 216 -6.66 -31.24 -38.08
N THR A 217 -5.96 -31.95 -38.97
CA THR A 217 -6.25 -31.91 -40.42
C THR A 217 -7.49 -32.71 -40.86
N LYS A 218 -8.32 -33.23 -39.95
CA LYS A 218 -9.54 -33.99 -40.29
C LYS A 218 -10.86 -33.39 -39.82
N LEU A 219 -10.90 -32.11 -39.46
CA LEU A 219 -12.15 -31.38 -39.29
C LEU A 219 -12.34 -30.47 -40.50
N ASN A 220 -12.77 -31.05 -41.63
CA ASN A 220 -13.52 -30.42 -42.72
C ASN A 220 -13.47 -31.30 -43.98
N VAL A 221 -14.21 -32.41 -43.98
CA VAL A 221 -14.76 -32.96 -45.24
C VAL A 221 -16.15 -33.51 -44.94
N ALA A 222 -17.14 -32.79 -45.47
CA ALA A 222 -18.54 -33.14 -45.75
C ALA A 222 -19.38 -33.86 -44.67
#